data_AF-A0A5M3WNB3-F1
#
_entry.id   AF-A0A5M3WNB3-F1
#
_cell.length_a   1.000
_cell.length_b   1.000
_cell.length_c   1.000
_cell.angle_alpha   90.00
_cell.angle_beta   90.00
_cell.angle_gamma   90.00
#
_symmetry.space_group_name_H-M   'P 1'
#
loop_
_entity.id
_entity.type
_entity.pdbx_description
1 polymer ?
#
loop_
_entity_poly.entity_id
_entity_poly.type
_entity_poly.pdbx_seq_one_letter_code
_entity_poly.pdbx_strand_id
1 'polypeptide(L)'
;MSEQDAYPGLGHDAESGHVDEDRLAQRTISASDGSGVDRRVSVAQRRREIAADLAEQITSGRLSEGSPIPTVKQLIVRHDISKWAALRIQGDLRDRRLVRLIPGGGYVAGPPGDEPPPTVPVQERIEQIANEWAGRIRGGEIGVHQRIPGVPRMRRMYGISKYAAHEVIIKLDSLGLVYILEDVGPKAAPRDCWVGEDPPEEKKLSSIDRYYARQKRLRELHSRKDEVRDEQMALIRDRSAQRGKGRRTR
;
A
#
# COMPACT_ATOMS: atom_id res chain seq x y z
N MET A 1 33.30 37.00 -14.23
CA MET A 1 33.24 35.77 -13.42
C MET A 1 32.19 35.98 -12.34
N SER A 2 31.02 35.36 -12.31
CA SER A 2 30.17 34.65 -13.29
C SER A 2 28.82 34.44 -12.57
N GLU A 3 27.73 34.60 -13.32
CA GLU A 3 26.36 34.07 -13.16
C GLU A 3 25.76 34.03 -11.72
N GLN A 4 24.77 34.84 -11.30
CA GLN A 4 23.51 35.24 -11.94
C GLN A 4 22.77 34.09 -12.63
N ASP A 5 21.92 33.40 -11.86
CA ASP A 5 20.60 32.87 -12.24
C ASP A 5 19.87 32.48 -10.92
N ALA A 6 18.91 33.27 -10.40
CA ALA A 6 17.52 33.39 -10.84
C ALA A 6 16.72 32.07 -10.76
N TYR A 7 16.25 31.74 -9.55
CA TYR A 7 15.07 30.89 -9.38
C TYR A 7 14.03 31.63 -8.52
N PRO A 8 12.91 32.09 -9.10
CA PRO A 8 11.80 32.61 -8.32
C PRO A 8 11.05 31.46 -7.64
N GLY A 9 10.62 31.73 -6.40
CA GLY A 9 9.93 30.79 -5.54
C GLY A 9 8.61 30.30 -6.14
N LEU A 10 8.46 28.98 -6.16
CA LEU A 10 7.17 28.32 -6.30
C LEU A 10 6.65 28.05 -4.90
N GLY A 11 5.66 28.84 -4.48
CA GLY A 11 4.81 28.52 -3.34
C GLY A 11 4.08 27.20 -3.60
N HIS A 12 4.22 26.27 -2.67
CA HIS A 12 3.34 25.10 -2.59
C HIS A 12 2.23 25.41 -1.59
N ASP A 13 1.19 26.05 -2.09
CA ASP A 13 -0.13 26.03 -1.48
C ASP A 13 -0.71 24.62 -1.72
N ALA A 14 -0.65 23.78 -0.68
CA ALA A 14 -1.34 22.50 -0.67
C ALA A 14 -2.81 22.72 -0.27
N GLU A 15 -3.60 23.29 -1.17
CA GLU A 15 -5.05 23.14 -1.11
C GLU A 15 -5.38 21.66 -1.40
N SER A 16 -5.72 20.93 -0.34
CA SER A 16 -6.32 19.61 -0.43
C SER A 16 -7.77 19.74 -0.91
N GLY A 17 -7.93 19.91 -2.21
CA GLY A 17 -9.19 19.71 -2.91
C GLY A 17 -9.48 18.21 -2.99
N HIS A 18 -10.35 17.74 -2.11
CA HIS A 18 -11.02 16.45 -2.23
C HIS A 18 -11.88 16.49 -3.50
N VAL A 19 -11.32 16.05 -4.63
CA VAL A 19 -12.05 15.98 -5.90
C VAL A 19 -12.88 14.71 -5.87
N ASP A 20 -14.19 14.88 -5.67
CA ASP A 20 -15.21 13.87 -5.96
C ASP A 20 -15.02 13.32 -7.38
N GLU A 21 -14.39 12.14 -7.51
CA GLU A 21 -14.17 11.43 -8.78
C GLU A 21 -15.48 11.04 -9.49
N ASP A 22 -16.63 11.13 -8.82
CA ASP A 22 -17.95 10.84 -9.40
C ASP A 22 -18.57 12.02 -10.17
N ARG A 23 -18.03 13.24 -10.06
CA ARG A 23 -18.64 14.44 -10.69
C ARG A 23 -18.04 14.87 -12.02
N LEU A 24 -16.92 14.29 -12.44
CA LEU A 24 -16.29 14.59 -13.74
C LEU A 24 -16.85 13.77 -14.91
N ALA A 25 -17.76 12.83 -14.66
CA ALA A 25 -18.49 12.13 -15.71
C ALA A 25 -19.68 12.94 -16.29
N GLN A 26 -20.02 14.11 -15.73
CA GLN A 26 -21.26 14.84 -16.09
C GLN A 26 -21.07 16.28 -16.58
N ARG A 27 -19.84 16.79 -16.75
CA ARG A 27 -19.62 18.21 -17.05
C ARG A 27 -18.94 18.48 -18.40
N THR A 28 -19.49 17.91 -19.47
CA THR A 28 -19.31 18.38 -20.85
C THR A 28 -20.60 18.22 -21.66
N ILE A 29 -21.74 18.67 -21.12
CA ILE A 29 -22.95 18.78 -21.95
C ILE A 29 -23.74 20.02 -21.54
N SER A 30 -23.48 21.13 -22.22
CA SER A 30 -24.47 22.18 -22.45
C SER A 30 -24.48 22.46 -23.95
N ALA A 31 -25.70 22.61 -24.47
CA ALA A 31 -26.13 22.84 -25.85
C ALA A 31 -26.34 21.60 -26.74
N SER A 32 -27.61 21.15 -26.70
CA SER A 32 -28.52 20.86 -27.81
C SER A 32 -28.27 19.71 -28.79
N ASP A 33 -29.40 19.02 -29.03
CA ASP A 33 -29.75 18.05 -30.06
C ASP A 33 -29.35 16.58 -29.85
N GLY A 34 -30.40 15.75 -29.85
CA GLY A 34 -30.41 14.42 -29.28
C GLY A 34 -29.60 13.38 -30.04
N SER A 35 -28.78 12.59 -29.32
CA SER A 35 -28.20 11.33 -29.81
C SER A 35 -27.41 10.56 -28.73
N GLY A 36 -27.98 10.41 -27.51
CA GLY A 36 -27.30 9.68 -26.42
C GLY A 36 -26.95 8.22 -26.73
N VAL A 37 -27.63 7.60 -27.70
CA VAL A 37 -27.36 6.25 -28.19
C VAL A 37 -26.23 6.24 -29.23
N ASP A 38 -26.20 7.20 -30.18
CA ASP A 38 -25.16 7.27 -31.21
C ASP A 38 -23.77 7.54 -30.63
N ARG A 39 -23.68 8.35 -29.57
CA ARG A 39 -22.37 8.69 -28.98
C ARG A 39 -21.71 7.52 -28.24
N ARG A 40 -22.50 6.59 -27.68
CA ARG A 40 -21.97 5.37 -27.04
C ARG A 40 -21.63 4.30 -28.08
N VAL A 41 -22.46 4.18 -29.11
CA VAL A 41 -22.19 3.31 -30.27
C VAL A 41 -20.91 3.78 -30.98
N SER A 42 -20.70 5.09 -31.13
CA SER A 42 -19.50 5.64 -31.80
C SER A 42 -18.21 5.40 -31.01
N VAL A 43 -18.21 5.52 -29.67
CA VAL A 43 -17.01 5.24 -28.86
C VAL A 43 -16.67 3.74 -28.86
N ALA A 44 -17.69 2.87 -28.75
CA ALA A 44 -17.49 1.43 -28.83
C ALA A 44 -17.01 0.98 -30.21
N GLN A 45 -17.54 1.60 -31.28
CA GLN A 45 -17.14 1.35 -32.66
C GLN A 45 -15.72 1.83 -32.93
N ARG A 46 -15.39 3.07 -32.53
CA ARG A 46 -14.04 3.64 -32.63
C ARG A 46 -13.00 2.77 -31.92
N ARG A 47 -13.34 2.24 -30.74
CA ARG A 47 -12.48 1.30 -30.01
C ARG A 47 -12.20 0.04 -30.83
N ARG A 48 -13.23 -0.56 -31.43
CA ARG A 48 -13.10 -1.77 -32.25
C ARG A 48 -12.27 -1.51 -33.49
N GLU A 49 -12.44 -0.37 -34.14
CA GLU A 49 -11.64 0.04 -35.31
C GLU A 49 -10.15 0.15 -34.96
N ILE A 50 -9.81 0.83 -33.86
CA ILE A 50 -8.41 0.96 -33.43
C ILE A 50 -7.83 -0.41 -33.06
N ALA A 51 -8.59 -1.26 -32.37
CA ALA A 51 -8.14 -2.61 -32.04
C ALA A 51 -7.96 -3.48 -33.29
N ALA A 52 -8.83 -3.33 -34.31
CA ALA A 52 -8.74 -4.04 -35.56
C ALA A 52 -7.54 -3.59 -36.40
N ASP A 53 -7.29 -2.28 -36.50
CA ASP A 53 -6.12 -1.72 -37.20
C ASP A 53 -4.80 -2.19 -36.56
N LEU A 54 -4.69 -2.14 -35.23
CA LEU A 54 -3.52 -2.68 -34.53
C LEU A 54 -3.36 -4.19 -34.73
N ALA A 55 -4.45 -4.94 -34.71
CA ALA A 55 -4.42 -6.38 -34.99
C ALA A 55 -3.94 -6.66 -36.42
N GLU A 56 -4.45 -5.91 -37.41
CA GLU A 56 -4.03 -6.00 -38.81
C GLU A 56 -2.55 -5.66 -38.96
N GLN A 57 -2.05 -4.62 -38.29
CA GLN A 57 -0.63 -4.27 -38.33
C GLN A 57 0.26 -5.39 -37.78
N ILE A 58 -0.17 -6.09 -36.73
CA ILE A 58 0.56 -7.24 -36.16
C ILE A 58 0.49 -8.44 -37.11
N THR A 59 -0.69 -8.79 -37.62
CA THR A 59 -0.86 -9.98 -38.47
C THR A 59 -0.27 -9.82 -39.87
N SER A 60 -0.27 -8.59 -40.41
CA SER A 60 0.39 -8.26 -41.68
C SER A 60 1.91 -8.11 -41.56
N GLY A 61 2.45 -8.15 -40.34
CA GLY A 61 3.88 -8.00 -40.07
C GLY A 61 4.40 -6.55 -40.16
N ARG A 62 3.54 -5.55 -40.36
CA ARG A 62 3.92 -4.12 -40.22
C ARG A 62 4.44 -3.81 -38.82
N LEU A 63 3.88 -4.47 -37.81
CA LEU A 63 4.45 -4.57 -36.47
C LEU A 63 5.13 -5.94 -36.34
N SER A 64 6.46 -5.94 -36.45
CA SER A 64 7.26 -7.16 -36.35
C SER A 64 7.12 -7.77 -34.95
N GLU A 65 7.20 -9.09 -34.85
CA GLU A 65 7.23 -9.77 -33.56
C GLU A 65 8.35 -9.20 -32.66
N GLY A 66 8.04 -9.00 -31.39
CA GLY A 66 8.91 -8.36 -30.41
C GLY A 66 8.89 -6.83 -30.43
N SER A 67 8.24 -6.21 -31.42
CA SER A 67 8.13 -4.75 -31.47
C SER A 67 7.21 -4.21 -30.39
N PRO A 68 7.54 -3.08 -29.75
CA PRO A 68 6.70 -2.49 -28.72
C PRO A 68 5.37 -2.01 -29.30
N ILE A 69 4.28 -2.41 -28.66
CA ILE A 69 2.92 -1.93 -28.94
C ILE A 69 2.76 -0.55 -28.32
N PRO A 70 1.94 0.36 -28.89
CA PRO A 70 1.61 1.62 -28.25
C PRO A 70 1.11 1.45 -26.81
N THR A 71 1.74 2.17 -25.89
CA THR A 71 1.34 2.22 -24.47
C THR A 71 -0.04 2.88 -24.32
N VAL A 72 -0.69 2.67 -23.17
CA VAL A 72 -1.98 3.32 -22.84
C VAL A 72 -1.91 4.83 -23.05
N LYS A 73 -0.82 5.48 -22.62
CA LYS A 73 -0.61 6.92 -22.79
C LYS A 73 -0.51 7.31 -24.26
N GLN A 74 0.21 6.54 -25.07
CA GLN A 74 0.32 6.78 -26.51
C GLN A 74 -1.01 6.56 -27.24
N LEU A 75 -1.80 5.56 -26.83
CA LEU A 75 -3.12 5.31 -27.40
C LEU A 75 -4.09 6.47 -27.12
N ILE A 76 -4.10 6.97 -25.88
CA ILE A 76 -4.89 8.15 -25.48
C ILE A 76 -4.54 9.34 -26.38
N VAL A 77 -3.24 9.67 -26.50
CA VAL A 77 -2.78 10.85 -27.25
C VAL A 77 -3.00 10.69 -28.75
N ARG A 78 -2.69 9.52 -29.33
CA ARG A 78 -2.75 9.30 -30.78
C ARG A 78 -4.18 9.23 -31.31
N HIS A 79 -5.10 8.65 -30.54
CA HIS A 79 -6.45 8.37 -31.01
C HIS A 79 -7.53 9.21 -30.33
N ASP A 80 -7.14 10.12 -29.42
CA ASP A 80 -8.02 10.95 -28.60
C ASP A 80 -9.11 10.14 -27.90
N ILE A 81 -8.67 9.08 -27.20
CA ILE A 81 -9.56 8.15 -26.50
C ILE A 81 -9.37 8.22 -24.99
N SER A 82 -10.41 7.82 -24.24
CA SER A 82 -10.30 7.71 -22.79
C SER A 82 -9.31 6.62 -22.37
N LYS A 83 -8.74 6.78 -21.17
CA LYS A 83 -7.85 5.77 -20.56
C LYS A 83 -8.50 4.39 -20.47
N TRP A 84 -9.79 4.34 -20.15
CA TRP A 84 -10.54 3.08 -20.08
C TRP A 84 -10.66 2.41 -21.45
N ALA A 85 -10.94 3.18 -22.51
CA ALA A 85 -10.99 2.66 -23.87
C ALA A 85 -9.61 2.12 -24.32
N ALA A 86 -8.53 2.84 -24.02
CA ALA A 86 -7.17 2.40 -24.31
C ALA A 86 -6.81 1.09 -23.58
N LEU A 87 -7.17 0.95 -22.30
CA LEU A 87 -6.99 -0.30 -21.55
C LEU A 87 -7.79 -1.47 -22.15
N ARG A 88 -9.02 -1.20 -22.61
CA ARG A 88 -9.84 -2.21 -23.29
C ARG A 88 -9.26 -2.64 -24.64
N ILE A 89 -8.66 -1.75 -25.41
CA ILE A 89 -7.97 -2.10 -26.67
C ILE A 89 -6.79 -3.05 -26.38
N GLN A 90 -5.97 -2.74 -25.38
CA GLN A 90 -4.87 -3.63 -24.97
C GLN A 90 -5.37 -4.99 -24.47
N GLY A 91 -6.48 -5.00 -23.72
CA GLY A 91 -7.17 -6.22 -23.32
C GLY A 91 -7.63 -7.06 -24.51
N ASP A 92 -8.33 -6.45 -25.47
CA ASP A 92 -8.82 -7.15 -26.67
C ASP A 92 -7.65 -7.77 -27.48
N LEU A 93 -6.52 -7.07 -27.63
CA LEU A 93 -5.34 -7.58 -28.32
C LEU A 93 -4.68 -8.75 -27.57
N ARG A 94 -4.65 -8.69 -26.23
CA ARG A 94 -4.12 -9.77 -25.37
C ARG A 94 -5.01 -11.00 -25.42
N ASP A 95 -6.33 -10.81 -25.34
CA ASP A 95 -7.30 -11.91 -25.34
C ASP A 95 -7.29 -12.63 -26.71
N ARG A 96 -6.98 -11.90 -27.78
CA ARG A 96 -6.72 -12.44 -29.13
C ARG A 96 -5.33 -13.05 -29.31
N ARG A 97 -4.48 -13.08 -28.28
CA ARG A 97 -3.11 -13.62 -28.31
C ARG A 97 -2.20 -12.96 -29.36
N LEU A 98 -2.42 -11.68 -29.64
CA LEU A 98 -1.59 -10.91 -30.61
C LEU A 98 -0.45 -10.14 -29.93
N VAL A 99 -0.49 -10.03 -28.60
CA VAL A 99 0.49 -9.28 -27.81
C VAL A 99 0.89 -10.06 -26.57
N ARG A 100 2.15 -9.89 -26.15
CA ARG A 100 2.68 -10.45 -24.89
C ARG A 100 3.28 -9.35 -24.00
N LEU A 101 3.22 -9.55 -22.69
CA LEU A 101 3.78 -8.61 -21.72
C LEU A 101 5.23 -8.98 -21.42
N ILE A 102 6.16 -8.04 -21.60
CA ILE A 102 7.52 -8.13 -21.09
C ILE A 102 7.57 -7.43 -19.73
N PRO A 103 7.93 -8.13 -18.64
CA PRO A 103 8.12 -7.52 -17.33
C PRO A 103 9.08 -6.32 -17.41
N GLY A 104 8.62 -5.14 -16.96
CA GLY A 104 9.39 -3.90 -17.04
C GLY A 104 9.51 -3.26 -18.43
N GLY A 105 9.15 -3.97 -19.51
CA GLY A 105 9.24 -3.50 -20.90
C GLY A 105 7.90 -3.12 -21.54
N GLY A 106 6.76 -3.54 -20.97
CA GLY A 106 5.43 -3.27 -21.52
C GLY A 106 4.97 -4.34 -22.51
N TYR A 107 4.01 -4.02 -23.37
CA TYR A 107 3.45 -4.97 -24.34
C TYR A 107 4.24 -4.97 -25.65
N VAL A 108 4.53 -6.16 -26.18
CA VAL A 108 5.15 -6.34 -27.49
C VAL A 108 4.27 -7.19 -28.40
N ALA A 109 4.38 -6.97 -29.71
CA ALA A 109 3.70 -7.74 -30.75
C ALA A 109 4.22 -9.18 -30.79
N GLY A 110 3.34 -10.13 -31.06
CA GLY A 110 3.68 -11.53 -31.23
C GLY A 110 2.84 -12.44 -30.37
N PRO A 111 2.83 -13.74 -30.70
CA PRO A 111 2.14 -14.73 -29.90
C PRO A 111 2.64 -14.66 -28.45
N PRO A 112 1.76 -14.93 -27.46
CA PRO A 112 2.24 -15.26 -26.14
C PRO A 112 3.25 -16.39 -26.32
N GLY A 113 4.49 -16.18 -25.85
CA GLY A 113 5.46 -17.28 -25.76
C GLY A 113 4.87 -18.39 -24.89
N ASP A 114 5.54 -19.55 -24.87
CA ASP A 114 5.16 -20.68 -23.99
C ASP A 114 4.76 -20.13 -22.62
N GLU A 115 3.47 -20.30 -22.35
CA GLU A 115 2.67 -19.90 -21.20
C GLU A 115 3.31 -18.86 -20.25
N PRO A 116 2.75 -17.65 -20.10
CA PRO A 116 3.21 -16.78 -19.01
C PRO A 116 3.14 -17.61 -17.72
N PRO A 117 4.25 -17.77 -16.98
CA PRO A 117 4.27 -18.62 -15.80
C PRO A 117 3.10 -18.20 -14.93
N PRO A 118 2.37 -19.15 -14.31
CA PRO A 118 1.21 -18.83 -13.49
C PRO A 118 1.62 -17.69 -12.57
N THR A 119 1.08 -16.51 -12.84
CA THR A 119 1.48 -15.33 -12.09
C THR A 119 0.79 -15.55 -10.77
N VAL A 120 1.54 -15.95 -9.75
CA VAL A 120 1.03 -16.02 -8.38
C VAL A 120 0.18 -14.76 -8.18
N PRO A 121 -1.14 -14.88 -7.91
CA PRO A 121 -2.01 -13.73 -7.79
C PRO A 121 -1.33 -12.68 -6.92
N VAL A 122 -1.39 -11.41 -7.30
CA VAL A 122 -0.69 -10.33 -6.58
C VAL A 122 -0.99 -10.39 -5.08
N GLN A 123 -2.22 -10.78 -4.73
CA GLN A 123 -2.65 -10.99 -3.35
C GLN A 123 -1.90 -12.13 -2.65
N GLU A 124 -1.78 -13.29 -3.30
CA GLU A 124 -1.02 -14.42 -2.76
C GLU A 124 0.47 -14.07 -2.65
N ARG A 125 1.01 -13.27 -3.59
CA ARG A 125 2.39 -12.80 -3.49
C ARG A 125 2.60 -11.84 -2.31
N ILE A 126 1.64 -10.95 -2.05
CA ILE A 126 1.63 -10.08 -0.87
C ILE A 126 1.60 -10.94 0.40
N GLU A 127 0.79 -11.99 0.42
CA GLU A 127 0.66 -12.92 1.56
C GLU A 127 1.93 -13.70 1.83
N GLN A 128 2.55 -14.25 0.79
CA GLN A 128 3.83 -14.95 0.92
C GLN A 128 4.89 -14.05 1.54
N ILE A 129 5.03 -12.82 1.04
CA ILE A 129 6.00 -11.85 1.55
C ILE A 129 5.65 -11.44 2.99
N ALA A 130 4.38 -11.15 3.28
CA ALA A 130 3.96 -10.78 4.63
C ALA A 130 4.22 -11.91 5.64
N ASN A 131 3.91 -13.16 5.27
CA ASN A 131 4.14 -14.34 6.11
C ASN A 131 5.64 -14.62 6.31
N GLU A 132 6.46 -14.43 5.28
CA GLU A 132 7.91 -14.51 5.38
C GLU A 132 8.43 -13.51 6.43
N TRP A 133 8.08 -12.22 6.31
CA TRP A 133 8.50 -11.21 7.28
C TRP A 133 7.93 -11.46 8.68
N ALA A 134 6.68 -11.90 8.78
CA ALA A 134 6.06 -12.26 10.05
C ALA A 134 6.82 -13.41 10.73
N GLY A 135 7.22 -14.44 9.97
CA GLY A 135 8.03 -15.55 10.45
C GLY A 135 9.37 -15.08 11.02
N ARG A 136 10.06 -14.17 10.31
CA ARG A 136 11.36 -13.63 10.75
C ARG A 136 11.26 -12.78 12.01
N ILE A 137 10.21 -11.96 12.13
CA ILE A 137 9.93 -11.18 13.35
C ILE A 137 9.58 -12.13 14.51
N ARG A 138 8.71 -13.12 14.25
CA ARG A 138 8.28 -14.09 15.26
C ARG A 138 9.43 -14.96 15.78
N GLY A 139 10.26 -15.44 14.84
CA GLY A 139 11.47 -16.19 15.10
C GLY A 139 12.58 -15.38 15.78
N GLY A 140 12.46 -14.05 15.82
CA GLY A 140 13.44 -13.17 16.46
C GLY A 140 14.70 -12.92 15.62
N GLU A 141 14.71 -13.29 14.33
CA GLU A 141 15.77 -12.87 13.39
C GLU A 141 15.82 -11.35 13.25
N ILE A 142 14.66 -10.73 13.36
CA ILE A 142 14.50 -9.28 13.40
C ILE A 142 14.23 -8.91 14.85
N GLY A 143 15.20 -8.26 15.46
CA GLY A 143 15.14 -7.82 16.85
C GLY A 143 14.00 -6.82 17.07
N VAL A 144 13.53 -6.76 18.31
CA VAL A 144 12.51 -5.81 18.72
C VAL A 144 12.98 -4.38 18.44
N HIS A 145 12.10 -3.53 17.89
CA HIS A 145 12.39 -2.16 17.42
C HIS A 145 13.40 -2.06 16.27
N GLN A 146 13.86 -3.19 15.71
CA GLN A 146 14.72 -3.17 14.53
C GLN A 146 13.94 -2.71 13.31
N ARG A 147 14.62 -1.96 12.44
CA ARG A 147 14.06 -1.44 11.20
C ARG A 147 13.73 -2.58 10.23
N ILE A 148 12.51 -2.59 9.74
CA ILE A 148 12.07 -3.47 8.66
C ILE A 148 12.25 -2.72 7.33
N PRO A 149 12.45 -3.42 6.21
CA PRO A 149 12.48 -2.79 4.91
C PRO A 149 11.21 -1.97 4.64
N GLY A 150 11.37 -0.67 4.44
CA GLY A 150 10.26 0.18 3.97
C GLY A 150 9.90 -0.09 2.50
N VAL A 151 8.84 0.56 2.03
CA VAL A 151 8.29 0.42 0.66
C VAL A 151 9.37 0.46 -0.43
N PRO A 152 10.30 1.44 -0.47
CA PRO A 152 11.30 1.51 -1.54
C PRO A 152 12.30 0.35 -1.52
N ARG A 153 12.55 -0.24 -0.35
CA ARG A 153 13.46 -1.38 -0.20
C ARG A 153 12.76 -2.70 -0.54
N MET A 154 11.51 -2.88 -0.12
CA MET A 154 10.70 -4.05 -0.50
C MET A 154 10.51 -4.18 -2.01
N ARG A 155 10.22 -3.06 -2.71
CA ARG A 155 10.13 -3.05 -4.18
C ARG A 155 11.39 -3.58 -4.85
N ARG A 156 12.57 -3.17 -4.37
CA ARG A 156 13.87 -3.60 -4.93
C ARG A 156 14.17 -5.06 -4.66
N MET A 157 13.90 -5.53 -3.43
CA MET A 157 14.20 -6.91 -3.04
C MET A 157 13.28 -7.94 -3.69
N TYR A 158 11.99 -7.63 -3.80
CA TYR A 158 10.97 -8.59 -4.23
C TYR A 158 10.44 -8.32 -5.66
N GLY A 159 10.88 -7.25 -6.32
CA GLY A 159 10.41 -6.89 -7.66
C GLY A 159 8.93 -6.48 -7.71
N ILE A 160 8.34 -6.08 -6.57
CA ILE A 160 6.91 -5.79 -6.45
C ILE A 160 6.56 -4.32 -6.71
N SER A 161 5.28 -4.06 -6.98
CA SER A 161 4.76 -2.71 -7.15
C SER A 161 4.79 -1.92 -5.84
N LYS A 162 4.71 -0.57 -5.92
CA LYS A 162 4.62 0.30 -4.74
C LYS A 162 3.39 -0.04 -3.89
N TYR A 163 2.25 -0.29 -4.54
CA TYR A 163 1.02 -0.68 -3.87
C TYR A 163 1.18 -2.00 -3.12
N ALA A 164 1.69 -3.05 -3.78
CA ALA A 164 1.90 -4.35 -3.13
C ALA A 164 2.86 -4.27 -1.94
N ALA A 165 3.94 -3.50 -2.05
CA ALA A 165 4.85 -3.26 -0.93
C ALA A 165 4.19 -2.52 0.24
N HIS A 166 3.25 -1.61 -0.04
CA HIS A 166 2.48 -0.92 0.98
C HIS A 166 1.49 -1.86 1.68
N GLU A 167 0.79 -2.69 0.91
CA GLU A 167 -0.13 -3.72 1.42
C GLU A 167 0.56 -4.72 2.35
N VAL A 168 1.80 -5.14 2.02
CA VAL A 168 2.61 -5.99 2.91
C VAL A 168 2.80 -5.31 4.27
N ILE A 169 3.16 -4.02 4.29
CA ILE A 169 3.39 -3.27 5.53
C ILE A 169 2.08 -3.11 6.31
N ILE A 170 0.97 -2.77 5.65
CA ILE A 170 -0.36 -2.69 6.28
C ILE A 170 -0.71 -4.03 6.92
N LYS A 171 -0.49 -5.14 6.22
CA LYS A 171 -0.82 -6.47 6.74
C LYS A 171 0.02 -6.80 7.97
N LEU A 172 1.31 -6.52 7.96
CA LEU A 172 2.19 -6.68 9.12
C LEU A 172 1.79 -5.79 10.31
N ASP A 173 1.37 -4.55 10.04
CA ASP A 173 0.88 -3.60 11.04
C ASP A 173 -0.48 -4.04 11.63
N SER A 174 -1.36 -4.60 10.81
CA SER A 174 -2.66 -5.14 11.24
C SER A 174 -2.51 -6.34 12.20
N LEU A 175 -1.45 -7.13 12.03
CA LEU A 175 -1.06 -8.21 12.92
C LEU A 175 -0.34 -7.72 14.19
N GLY A 176 -0.11 -6.41 14.32
CA GLY A 176 0.65 -5.82 15.43
C GLY A 176 2.12 -6.27 15.45
N LEU A 177 2.65 -6.75 14.33
CA LEU A 177 4.06 -7.17 14.20
C LEU A 177 4.98 -5.99 13.91
N VAL A 178 4.42 -4.88 13.45
CA VAL A 178 5.14 -3.68 13.03
C VAL A 178 4.43 -2.44 13.55
N TYR A 179 5.19 -1.39 13.80
CA TYR A 179 4.67 -0.03 13.96
C TYR A 179 5.46 0.92 13.07
N ILE A 180 4.82 1.97 12.58
CA ILE A 180 5.42 2.95 11.67
C ILE A 180 5.73 4.21 12.47
N LEU A 181 6.94 4.75 12.30
CA LEU A 181 7.30 6.09 12.77
C LEU A 181 7.48 6.99 11.54
N GLU A 182 6.93 8.20 11.53
CA GLU A 182 6.90 9.06 10.34
C GLU A 182 8.30 9.30 9.75
N ASP A 183 9.29 9.62 10.58
CA ASP A 183 10.67 9.91 10.12
C ASP A 183 11.56 8.67 9.98
N VAL A 184 11.19 7.56 10.63
CA VAL A 184 12.07 6.38 10.75
C VAL A 184 11.54 5.21 9.91
N GLY A 185 10.28 5.19 9.52
CA GLY A 185 9.66 4.08 8.81
C GLY A 185 9.35 2.88 9.72
N PRO A 186 9.02 1.72 9.12
CA PRO A 186 8.49 0.57 9.85
C PRO A 186 9.55 -0.11 10.72
N LYS A 187 9.16 -0.45 11.95
CA LYS A 187 9.98 -1.18 12.92
C LYS A 187 9.23 -2.37 13.49
N ALA A 188 9.96 -3.44 13.81
CA ALA A 188 9.39 -4.63 14.45
C ALA A 188 8.84 -4.29 15.83
N ALA A 189 7.58 -4.65 16.06
CA ALA A 189 6.89 -4.46 17.32
C ALA A 189 7.33 -5.50 18.36
N PRO A 190 7.35 -5.14 19.64
CA PRO A 190 7.58 -6.09 20.72
C PRO A 190 6.48 -7.16 20.80
N ARG A 191 6.84 -8.32 21.37
CA ARG A 191 5.99 -9.53 21.42
C ARG A 191 4.64 -9.33 22.08
N ASP A 192 4.59 -8.42 23.04
CA ASP A 192 3.37 -8.05 23.75
C ASP A 192 2.35 -7.40 22.81
N CYS A 193 2.79 -6.73 21.74
CA CYS A 193 1.95 -6.02 20.78
C CYS A 193 1.42 -6.91 19.64
N TRP A 194 1.89 -8.15 19.54
CA TRP A 194 1.46 -9.07 18.49
C TRP A 194 0.01 -9.46 18.70
N VAL A 195 -0.82 -9.19 17.71
CA VAL A 195 -2.21 -9.63 17.70
C VAL A 195 -2.24 -11.02 17.09
N GLY A 196 -2.99 -11.94 17.71
CA GLY A 196 -3.29 -13.25 17.10
C GLY A 196 -4.01 -13.09 15.76
N GLU A 197 -4.29 -14.22 15.09
CA GLU A 197 -4.84 -14.27 13.72
C GLU A 197 -6.11 -13.42 13.48
N ASP A 198 -6.83 -13.02 14.54
CA ASP A 198 -7.98 -12.12 14.46
C ASP A 198 -7.78 -10.80 15.23
N PRO A 199 -7.69 -9.65 14.54
CA PRO A 199 -7.64 -8.35 15.21
C PRO A 199 -9.04 -7.91 15.68
N PRO A 200 -9.24 -7.57 16.97
CA PRO A 200 -10.51 -7.08 17.49
C PRO A 200 -10.91 -5.74 16.84
N GLU A 201 -12.22 -5.47 16.76
CA GLU A 201 -12.87 -4.35 16.04
C GLU A 201 -12.48 -2.92 16.47
N GLU A 202 -11.53 -2.70 17.37
CA GLU A 202 -10.99 -1.36 17.72
C GLU A 202 -10.18 -0.69 16.56
N LYS A 203 -10.41 -1.13 15.32
CA LYS A 203 -9.73 -0.84 14.05
C LYS A 203 -10.04 0.55 13.47
N LYS A 204 -9.94 1.61 14.27
CA LYS A 204 -9.92 2.99 13.74
C LYS A 204 -8.82 3.88 14.29
N LEU A 205 -8.07 3.42 15.30
CA LEU A 205 -6.90 4.13 15.81
C LEU A 205 -5.66 3.79 14.98
N SER A 206 -4.90 4.81 14.60
CA SER A 206 -3.57 4.67 14.02
C SER A 206 -2.73 3.73 14.90
N SER A 207 -1.93 2.85 14.30
CA SER A 207 -1.05 1.93 15.03
C SER A 207 -0.09 2.64 15.98
N ILE A 208 0.23 3.91 15.69
CA ILE A 208 0.99 4.81 16.58
C ILE A 208 0.18 5.12 17.84
N ASP A 209 -1.09 5.49 17.70
CA ASP A 209 -1.97 5.81 18.83
C ASP A 209 -2.23 4.58 19.69
N ARG A 210 -2.38 3.39 19.07
CA ARG A 210 -2.49 2.12 19.79
C ARG A 210 -1.24 1.81 20.60
N TYR A 211 -0.06 2.02 20.02
CA TYR A 211 1.21 1.84 20.70
C TYR A 211 1.34 2.79 21.91
N TYR A 212 1.06 4.08 21.73
CA TYR A 212 1.18 5.06 22.82
C TYR A 212 0.10 4.89 23.90
N ALA A 213 -1.15 4.59 23.53
CA ALA A 213 -2.21 4.30 24.49
C ALA A 213 -1.86 3.07 25.37
N ARG A 214 -1.29 2.03 24.76
CA ARG A 214 -0.82 0.84 25.47
C ARG A 214 0.39 1.13 26.36
N GLN A 215 1.38 1.87 25.86
CA GLN A 215 2.56 2.27 26.66
C GLN A 215 2.16 3.12 27.88
N LYS A 216 1.20 4.03 27.71
CA LYS A 216 0.63 4.81 28.81
C LYS A 216 -0.02 3.92 29.86
N ARG A 217 -0.86 2.97 29.43
CA ARG A 217 -1.53 2.00 30.33
C ARG A 217 -0.53 1.11 31.08
N LEU A 218 0.55 0.70 30.42
CA LEU A 218 1.63 -0.08 31.06
C LEU A 218 2.39 0.74 32.11
N ARG A 219 2.64 2.04 31.89
CA ARG A 219 3.25 2.91 32.92
C ARG A 219 2.32 3.10 34.11
N GLU A 220 1.03 3.31 33.87
CA GLU A 220 0.02 3.44 34.93
C GLU A 220 -0.09 2.17 35.78
N LEU A 221 -0.04 0.99 35.17
CA LEU A 221 -0.03 -0.29 35.89
C LEU A 221 1.22 -0.49 36.75
N HIS A 222 2.40 -0.09 36.25
CA HIS A 222 3.63 -0.15 37.06
C HIS A 222 3.60 0.84 38.22
N SER A 223 3.16 2.08 37.98
CA SER A 223 2.98 3.09 39.04
C SER A 223 2.05 2.59 40.14
N ARG A 224 0.92 1.99 39.76
CA ARG A 224 -0.05 1.44 40.72
C ARG A 224 0.50 0.25 41.51
N LYS A 225 1.38 -0.55 40.90
CA LYS A 225 2.03 -1.69 41.56
C LYS A 225 3.05 -1.21 42.61
N ASP A 226 3.74 -0.12 42.33
CA ASP A 226 4.68 0.50 43.27
C ASP A 226 3.94 1.13 44.47
N GLU A 227 2.82 1.81 44.23
CA GLU A 227 1.94 2.35 45.29
C GLU A 227 1.44 1.26 46.24
N VAL A 228 0.93 0.14 45.70
CA VAL A 228 0.48 -0.99 46.52
C VAL A 228 1.62 -1.61 47.33
N ARG A 229 2.85 -1.64 46.77
CA ARG A 229 4.03 -2.11 47.49
C ARG A 229 4.36 -1.21 48.67
N ASP A 230 4.29 0.10 48.47
CA ASP A 230 4.58 1.08 49.52
C ASP A 230 3.52 1.07 50.63
N GLU A 231 2.24 0.91 50.28
CA GLU A 231 1.15 0.71 51.25
C GLU A 231 1.38 -0.55 52.11
N GLN A 232 1.76 -1.67 51.49
CA GLN A 232 2.08 -2.89 52.23
C GLN A 232 3.29 -2.70 53.16
N MET A 233 4.32 -1.99 52.73
CA MET A 233 5.50 -1.70 53.55
C MET A 233 5.16 -0.77 54.73
N ALA A 234 4.26 0.20 54.53
CA ALA A 234 3.75 1.05 55.60
C ALA A 234 2.97 0.26 56.66
N LEU A 235 2.11 -0.66 56.23
CA LEU A 235 1.37 -1.57 57.13
C LEU A 235 2.29 -2.49 57.93
N ILE A 236 3.37 -2.99 57.31
CA ILE A 236 4.39 -3.80 58.01
C ILE A 236 5.12 -2.97 59.07
N ARG A 237 5.47 -1.71 58.75
CA ARG A 237 6.14 -0.79 59.68
C ARG A 237 5.25 -0.39 60.84
N ASP A 238 3.95 -0.17 60.61
CA ASP A 238 3.01 0.16 61.69
C ASP A 238 2.77 -1.05 62.62
N ARG A 239 2.61 -2.25 62.05
CA ARG A 239 2.52 -3.50 62.84
C ARG A 239 3.77 -3.76 63.69
N SER A 240 4.96 -3.45 63.20
CA SER A 240 6.20 -3.61 63.97
C SER A 240 6.32 -2.58 65.10
N ALA A 241 5.88 -1.34 64.87
CA ALA A 241 5.81 -0.30 65.91
C ALA A 241 4.81 -0.65 67.04
N GLN A 242 3.65 -1.22 66.69
CA GLN A 242 2.65 -1.67 67.67
C GLN A 242 3.14 -2.85 68.52
N ARG A 243 3.89 -3.80 67.93
CA ARG A 243 4.49 -4.94 68.67
C ARG A 243 5.59 -4.51 69.66
N GLY A 244 6.28 -3.40 69.43
CA GLY A 244 7.32 -2.89 70.34
C GLY A 244 6.78 -2.26 71.63
N LYS A 245 5.57 -1.68 71.61
CA LYS A 245 4.98 -0.99 72.77
C LYS A 245 4.45 -1.94 73.86
N GLY A 246 4.19 -3.21 73.55
CA GLY A 246 3.63 -4.18 74.50
C GLY A 246 4.63 -4.95 75.37
N ARG A 247 5.95 -4.72 75.24
CA ARG A 247 6.99 -5.54 75.91
C ARG A 247 7.69 -4.89 77.10
N ARG A 248 7.26 -3.70 77.55
CA ARG A 248 7.95 -2.91 78.59
C ARG A 248 7.26 -2.83 79.96
N THR A 249 6.25 -3.65 80.20
CA THR A 249 5.58 -3.75 81.51
C THR A 249 5.65 -5.18 82.03
N ARG A 250 6.81 -5.57 82.56
CA ARG A 250 6.95 -6.62 83.57
C ARG A 250 8.30 -6.52 84.24
#